data_AF-A0A9E4F7L8-F1
#
_entry.id   AF-A0A9E4F7L8-F1
#
_cell.length_a   1.000
_cell.length_b   1.000
_cell.length_c   1.000
_cell.angle_alpha   90.00
_cell.angle_beta   90.00
_cell.angle_gamma   90.00
#
_symmetry.space_group_name_H-M   'P 1'
#
loop_
_entity.id
_entity.type
_entity.pdbx_description
1 polymer ?
#
loop_
_entity_poly.entity_id
_entity_poly.type
_entity_poly.pdbx_seq_one_letter_code
_entity_poly.pdbx_strand_id
1 'polypeptide(L)'
;MAGVAILGLRLGGRWLGLFCGAAVMFIGLIGFWDSAMVTLSVVGISVLINVGLGVPIGILAAFSNRFEAVVRSVLDTMQVLPAFVYLIPALILFGVSGTQGVFLTVVYSIPPVIRLTNLGIRQVPRAAIETAQSHGSTIFQTLFQVQLPLAKSTIMVGINQTIMMAVSMIIVTALVGVQGLGRDVWLSLREVDAGEGLESGIAIVLLAIVLDRFSYALSRSGPRSSSSAMTAGPRVEGRFSQGLQFMAARYTVPVAGVVLVGVPVVLGALVGSLKDFPDALTFSMAGLINWVFDWMAVNLHFITSWTRDILFCELGYSPIRTLLLWLPWPAMMAVAAVLAYFTAGWRVSLLALVGLAFVGIGGVWDVTMDTLSQVLTAAGFTVVVGIVLGVLASQSRTFESILRPILDTMQTMPIFVYLIPVIMLWGIGPLVGIIATSVYALPPVIRMTTLGSRKCPNRSSRRPRPMAQPGFRPCSRSRYHWPSRRS
;
A
#
# COMPACT_ATOMS: atom_id res chain seq x y z
N MET A 1 -20.89 -13.10 6.01
CA MET A 1 -20.69 -12.16 7.14
C MET A 1 -20.18 -12.86 8.41
N ALA A 2 -20.92 -13.82 8.98
CA ALA A 2 -20.52 -14.50 10.22
C ALA A 2 -19.14 -15.17 10.16
N GLY A 3 -18.78 -15.79 9.03
CA GLY A 3 -17.46 -16.40 8.85
C GLY A 3 -16.31 -15.39 8.94
N VAL A 4 -16.46 -14.20 8.34
CA VAL A 4 -15.50 -13.09 8.43
C VAL A 4 -15.36 -12.61 9.87
N ALA A 5 -16.48 -12.41 10.56
CA ALA A 5 -16.49 -11.97 11.95
C ALA A 5 -15.77 -12.97 12.86
N ILE A 6 -16.09 -14.26 12.74
CA ILE A 6 -15.49 -15.34 13.55
C ILE A 6 -14.00 -15.51 13.23
N LEU A 7 -13.60 -15.41 11.96
CA LEU A 7 -12.20 -15.42 11.58
C LEU A 7 -11.44 -14.25 12.23
N GLY A 8 -12.05 -13.05 12.25
CA GLY A 8 -11.49 -11.87 12.91
C GLY A 8 -11.37 -12.04 14.41
N LEU A 9 -12.39 -12.62 15.06
CA LEU A 9 -12.35 -12.97 16.49
C LEU A 9 -11.18 -13.89 16.82
N ARG A 10 -10.91 -14.88 15.96
CA ARG A 10 -9.83 -15.86 16.17
C ARG A 10 -8.44 -15.31 15.91
N LEU A 11 -8.26 -14.47 14.89
CA LEU A 11 -6.95 -13.98 14.49
C LEU A 11 -6.49 -12.76 15.30
N GLY A 12 -7.39 -11.82 15.58
CA GLY A 12 -7.06 -10.52 16.19
C GLY A 12 -7.88 -10.14 17.42
N GLY A 13 -8.79 -11.02 17.87
CA GLY A 13 -9.64 -10.79 19.04
C GLY A 13 -10.94 -10.06 18.72
N ARG A 14 -11.68 -9.70 19.79
CA ARG A 14 -13.07 -9.23 19.71
C ARG A 14 -13.30 -8.00 18.82
N TRP A 15 -12.38 -7.04 18.89
CA TRP A 15 -12.48 -5.79 18.15
C TRP A 15 -12.28 -5.99 16.65
N LEU A 16 -11.36 -6.88 16.27
CA LEU A 16 -11.14 -7.17 14.86
C LEU A 16 -12.33 -7.91 14.26
N GLY A 17 -12.87 -8.90 14.98
CA GLY A 17 -14.07 -9.63 14.53
C GLY A 17 -15.29 -8.72 14.37
N LEU A 18 -15.54 -7.84 15.35
CA LEU A 18 -16.63 -6.87 15.28
C LEU A 18 -16.44 -5.88 14.12
N PHE A 19 -15.23 -5.31 13.96
CA PHE A 19 -14.94 -4.39 12.89
C PHE A 19 -15.10 -5.02 11.50
N CYS A 20 -14.49 -6.19 11.25
CA CYS A 20 -14.60 -6.86 9.96
C CYS A 20 -16.04 -7.33 9.68
N GLY A 21 -16.76 -7.79 10.70
CA GLY A 21 -18.17 -8.14 10.60
C GLY A 21 -19.03 -6.93 10.22
N ALA A 22 -18.84 -5.80 10.90
CA ALA A 22 -19.55 -4.55 10.64
C ALA A 22 -19.21 -3.96 9.26
N ALA A 23 -17.94 -3.98 8.85
CA ALA A 23 -17.51 -3.48 7.55
C ALA A 23 -18.15 -4.28 6.40
N VAL A 24 -18.12 -5.62 6.47
CA VAL A 24 -18.75 -6.47 5.45
C VAL A 24 -20.27 -6.38 5.49
N MET A 25 -20.87 -6.18 6.67
CA MET A 25 -22.30 -5.90 6.80
C MET A 25 -22.68 -4.57 6.15
N PHE A 26 -21.88 -3.53 6.40
CA PHE A 26 -22.09 -2.21 5.82
C PHE A 26 -22.06 -2.26 4.29
N ILE A 27 -21.09 -2.98 3.68
CA ILE A 27 -21.04 -3.19 2.22
C ILE A 27 -22.35 -3.80 1.68
N GLY A 28 -22.94 -4.75 2.42
CA GLY A 28 -24.25 -5.31 2.06
C GLY A 28 -25.39 -4.31 2.20
N LEU A 29 -25.40 -3.54 3.30
CA LEU A 29 -26.43 -2.52 3.56
C LEU A 29 -26.44 -1.39 2.52
N ILE A 30 -25.32 -1.06 1.89
CA ILE A 30 -25.26 -0.09 0.79
C ILE A 30 -25.56 -0.70 -0.60
N GLY A 31 -26.00 -1.96 -0.66
CA GLY A 31 -26.41 -2.62 -1.91
C GLY A 31 -25.26 -3.18 -2.77
N PHE A 32 -24.01 -3.10 -2.32
CA PHE A 32 -22.83 -3.51 -3.09
C PHE A 32 -22.34 -4.94 -2.80
N TRP A 33 -23.20 -5.80 -2.25
CA TRP A 33 -22.84 -7.17 -1.84
C TRP A 33 -22.30 -8.01 -3.00
N ASP A 34 -23.06 -8.12 -4.09
CA ASP A 34 -22.70 -8.96 -5.23
C ASP A 34 -21.42 -8.47 -5.90
N SER A 35 -21.35 -7.14 -6.10
CA SER A 35 -20.17 -6.49 -6.64
C SER A 35 -18.92 -6.75 -5.79
N ALA A 36 -19.05 -6.73 -4.46
CA ALA A 36 -17.97 -7.03 -3.54
C ALA A 36 -17.55 -8.51 -3.57
N MET A 37 -18.48 -9.45 -3.71
CA MET A 37 -18.17 -10.89 -3.80
C MET A 37 -17.45 -11.23 -5.11
N VAL A 38 -17.87 -10.65 -6.24
CA VAL A 38 -17.17 -10.78 -7.53
C VAL A 38 -15.74 -10.25 -7.40
N THR A 39 -15.60 -9.07 -6.81
CA THR A 39 -14.32 -8.42 -6.59
C THR A 39 -13.39 -9.25 -5.71
N LEU A 40 -13.90 -9.74 -4.59
CA LEU A 40 -13.16 -10.62 -3.67
C LEU A 40 -12.69 -11.90 -4.37
N SER A 41 -13.51 -12.45 -5.27
CA SER A 41 -13.16 -13.66 -6.03
C SER A 41 -12.00 -13.39 -7.00
N VAL A 42 -12.04 -12.30 -7.77
CA VAL A 42 -10.97 -11.91 -8.69
C VAL A 42 -9.66 -11.66 -7.92
N VAL A 43 -9.71 -10.84 -6.86
CA VAL A 43 -8.54 -10.55 -6.02
C VAL A 43 -8.00 -11.82 -5.37
N GLY A 44 -8.88 -12.67 -4.83
CA GLY A 44 -8.49 -13.93 -4.19
C GLY A 44 -7.74 -14.86 -5.14
N ILE A 45 -8.28 -15.08 -6.34
CA ILE A 45 -7.63 -15.91 -7.37
C ILE A 45 -6.28 -15.32 -7.77
N SER A 46 -6.21 -14.02 -8.06
CA SER A 46 -4.96 -13.35 -8.44
C SER A 46 -3.89 -13.42 -7.35
N VAL A 47 -4.27 -13.23 -6.09
CA VAL A 47 -3.34 -13.32 -4.95
C VAL A 47 -2.83 -14.75 -4.79
N LEU A 48 -3.69 -15.77 -4.92
CA LEU A 48 -3.27 -17.17 -4.85
C LEU A 48 -2.25 -17.50 -5.94
N ILE A 49 -2.49 -17.06 -7.18
CA ILE A 49 -1.54 -17.22 -8.29
C ILE A 49 -0.22 -16.49 -7.98
N ASN A 50 -0.28 -15.26 -7.49
CA ASN A 50 0.90 -14.47 -7.17
C ASN A 50 1.72 -15.04 -6.02
N VAL A 51 1.10 -15.58 -4.98
CA VAL A 51 1.83 -16.27 -3.91
C VAL A 51 2.43 -17.56 -4.45
N GLY A 52 1.67 -18.33 -5.24
CA GLY A 52 2.10 -19.58 -5.85
C GLY A 52 3.30 -19.43 -6.81
N LEU A 53 3.37 -18.34 -7.56
CA LEU A 53 4.49 -18.07 -8.48
C LEU A 53 5.58 -17.20 -7.83
N GLY A 54 5.17 -16.15 -7.11
CA GLY A 54 6.05 -15.11 -6.63
C GLY A 54 6.94 -15.54 -5.46
N VAL A 55 6.44 -16.37 -4.53
CA VAL A 55 7.28 -16.90 -3.44
C VAL A 55 8.39 -17.81 -4.00
N PRO A 56 8.11 -18.82 -4.85
CA PRO A 56 9.16 -19.61 -5.49
C PRO A 56 10.18 -18.78 -6.28
N ILE A 57 9.73 -17.84 -7.12
CA ILE A 57 10.63 -16.98 -7.90
C ILE A 57 11.51 -16.12 -6.95
N GLY A 58 10.92 -15.60 -5.88
CA GLY A 58 11.65 -14.84 -4.85
C GLY A 58 12.69 -15.69 -4.11
N ILE A 59 12.37 -16.95 -3.81
CA ILE A 59 13.32 -17.92 -3.22
C ILE A 59 14.48 -18.18 -4.19
N LEU A 60 14.19 -18.45 -5.47
CA LEU A 60 15.22 -18.66 -6.49
C LEU A 60 16.13 -17.43 -6.66
N ALA A 61 15.57 -16.22 -6.60
CA ALA A 61 16.33 -14.97 -6.63
C ALA A 61 17.21 -14.78 -5.39
N ALA A 62 16.82 -15.31 -4.23
CA ALA A 62 17.66 -15.25 -3.03
C ALA A 62 18.93 -16.08 -3.15
N PHE A 63 18.89 -17.20 -3.88
CA PHE A 63 20.04 -18.12 -4.01
C PHE A 63 21.04 -17.74 -5.11
N SER A 64 20.65 -16.93 -6.09
CA SER A 64 21.52 -16.56 -7.22
C SER A 64 21.52 -15.07 -7.49
N ASN A 65 22.68 -14.41 -7.32
CA ASN A 65 22.85 -12.98 -7.63
C ASN A 65 22.64 -12.68 -9.12
N ARG A 66 22.96 -13.62 -10.02
CA ARG A 66 22.73 -13.45 -11.45
C ARG A 66 21.24 -13.49 -11.79
N PHE A 67 20.52 -14.46 -11.22
CA PHE A 67 19.07 -14.56 -11.40
C PHE A 67 18.35 -13.37 -10.78
N GLU A 68 18.79 -12.91 -9.60
CA GLU A 68 18.28 -11.72 -8.94
C GLU A 68 18.42 -10.45 -9.80
N ALA A 69 19.56 -10.24 -10.46
CA ALA A 69 19.75 -9.09 -11.35
C ALA A 69 18.79 -9.10 -12.55
N VAL A 70 18.54 -10.27 -13.14
CA VAL A 70 17.58 -10.43 -14.25
C VAL A 70 16.15 -10.19 -13.76
N VAL A 71 15.75 -10.87 -12.68
CA VAL A 71 14.41 -10.71 -12.09
C VAL A 71 14.17 -9.27 -11.68
N ARG A 72 15.13 -8.61 -11.01
CA ARG A 72 15.03 -7.20 -10.63
C ARG A 72 14.70 -6.31 -11.83
N SER A 73 15.40 -6.49 -12.95
CA SER A 73 15.18 -5.70 -14.18
C SER A 73 13.77 -5.90 -14.75
N VAL A 74 13.27 -7.15 -14.76
CA VAL A 74 11.90 -7.45 -15.19
C VAL A 74 10.89 -6.79 -14.24
N LEU A 75 11.07 -6.95 -12.93
CA LEU A 75 10.17 -6.37 -11.92
C LEU A 75 10.16 -4.84 -11.95
N ASP A 76 11.31 -4.20 -12.21
CA ASP A 76 11.42 -2.76 -12.35
C ASP A 76 10.63 -2.29 -13.58
N THR A 77 10.77 -2.98 -14.72
CA THR A 77 9.96 -2.71 -15.92
C THR A 77 8.48 -2.88 -15.64
N MET A 78 8.11 -3.93 -14.89
CA MET A 78 6.71 -4.22 -14.54
C MET A 78 6.03 -3.12 -13.72
N GLN A 79 6.80 -2.37 -12.94
CA GLN A 79 6.28 -1.31 -12.07
C GLN A 79 6.27 0.07 -12.71
N VAL A 80 7.07 0.27 -13.77
CA VAL A 80 7.17 1.56 -14.45
C VAL A 80 6.13 1.69 -15.56
N LEU A 81 5.75 0.59 -16.22
CA LEU A 81 4.72 0.64 -17.25
C LEU A 81 3.35 0.92 -16.63
N PRO A 82 2.60 1.91 -17.16
CA PRO A 82 1.23 2.15 -16.75
C PRO A 82 0.34 0.93 -16.97
N ALA A 83 -0.64 0.74 -16.09
CA ALA A 83 -1.57 -0.38 -16.15
C ALA A 83 -2.29 -0.52 -17.51
N PHE A 84 -2.59 0.60 -18.17
CA PHE A 84 -3.21 0.66 -19.51
C PHE A 84 -2.34 0.04 -20.62
N VAL A 85 -1.01 0.02 -20.46
CA VAL A 85 -0.10 -0.57 -21.45
C VAL A 85 -0.27 -2.10 -21.48
N TYR A 86 -0.51 -2.72 -20.32
CA TYR A 86 -0.78 -4.16 -20.23
C TYR A 86 -2.13 -4.57 -20.83
N LEU A 87 -3.04 -3.61 -20.98
CA LEU A 87 -4.40 -3.85 -21.41
C LEU A 87 -4.46 -4.41 -22.83
N ILE A 88 -3.72 -3.81 -23.76
CA ILE A 88 -3.78 -4.13 -25.19
C ILE A 88 -3.26 -5.56 -25.45
N PRO A 89 -2.06 -5.96 -24.98
CA PRO A 89 -1.61 -7.34 -25.17
C PRO A 89 -2.54 -8.34 -24.49
N ALA A 90 -3.04 -8.03 -23.29
CA ALA A 90 -3.96 -8.92 -22.59
C ALA A 90 -5.30 -9.08 -23.34
N LEU A 91 -5.80 -8.01 -23.96
CA LEU A 91 -7.04 -8.03 -24.75
C LEU A 91 -6.88 -8.92 -25.98
N ILE A 92 -5.74 -8.83 -26.66
CA ILE A 92 -5.43 -9.67 -27.84
C ILE A 92 -5.34 -11.15 -27.45
N LEU A 93 -4.74 -11.47 -26.30
CA LEU A 93 -4.53 -12.85 -25.86
C LEU A 93 -5.77 -13.52 -25.26
N PHE A 94 -6.58 -12.77 -24.51
CA PHE A 94 -7.67 -13.34 -23.69
C PHE A 94 -9.06 -12.82 -24.03
N GLY A 95 -9.16 -11.79 -24.89
CA GLY A 95 -10.43 -11.08 -25.13
C GLY A 95 -10.98 -10.42 -23.87
N VAL A 96 -12.14 -9.76 -24.01
CA VAL A 96 -12.87 -9.12 -22.90
C VAL A 96 -13.43 -10.20 -21.98
N SER A 97 -12.74 -10.50 -20.88
CA SER A 97 -13.12 -11.59 -19.97
C SER A 97 -12.63 -11.38 -18.54
N GLY A 98 -13.27 -12.06 -17.57
CA GLY A 98 -12.79 -12.11 -16.19
C GLY A 98 -11.35 -12.65 -16.07
N THR A 99 -10.95 -13.56 -16.97
CA THR A 99 -9.60 -14.11 -17.07
C THR A 99 -8.57 -13.03 -17.37
N GLN A 100 -8.89 -12.10 -18.27
CA GLN A 100 -8.03 -10.95 -18.57
C GLN A 100 -7.81 -10.08 -17.33
N GLY A 101 -8.87 -9.84 -16.55
CA GLY A 101 -8.80 -9.14 -15.26
C GLY A 101 -7.84 -9.79 -14.27
N VAL A 102 -7.96 -11.12 -14.10
CA VAL A 102 -7.06 -11.90 -13.24
C VAL A 102 -5.61 -11.78 -13.72
N PHE A 103 -5.37 -11.91 -15.02
CA PHE A 103 -4.03 -11.79 -15.61
C PHE A 103 -3.41 -10.41 -15.36
N LEU A 104 -4.14 -9.33 -15.64
CA LEU A 104 -3.68 -7.97 -15.41
C LEU A 104 -3.35 -7.71 -13.93
N THR A 105 -4.21 -8.22 -13.05
CA THR A 105 -4.02 -8.12 -11.59
C THR A 105 -2.78 -8.90 -11.15
N VAL A 106 -2.56 -10.11 -11.68
CA VAL A 106 -1.37 -10.92 -11.42
C VAL A 106 -0.10 -10.17 -11.82
N VAL A 107 -0.03 -9.73 -13.08
CA VAL A 107 1.13 -8.99 -13.61
C VAL A 107 1.44 -7.75 -12.78
N TYR A 108 0.41 -6.96 -12.45
CA TYR A 108 0.61 -5.72 -11.71
C TYR A 108 1.05 -5.94 -10.25
N SER A 109 0.58 -7.01 -9.59
CA SER A 109 0.75 -7.20 -8.13
C SER A 109 1.73 -8.29 -7.71
N ILE A 110 2.34 -9.03 -8.66
CA ILE A 110 3.39 -10.02 -8.35
C ILE A 110 4.74 -9.41 -7.88
N PRO A 111 5.18 -8.19 -8.27
CA PRO A 111 6.52 -7.72 -7.92
C PRO A 111 6.83 -7.62 -6.41
N PRO A 112 5.91 -7.12 -5.54
CA PRO A 112 6.17 -7.04 -4.09
C PRO A 112 6.46 -8.39 -3.44
N VAL A 113 5.69 -9.44 -3.74
CA VAL A 113 5.89 -10.76 -3.12
C VAL A 113 7.22 -11.38 -3.54
N ILE A 114 7.64 -11.21 -4.81
CA ILE A 114 8.96 -11.69 -5.27
C ILE A 114 10.08 -10.93 -4.55
N ARG A 115 10.02 -9.59 -4.54
CA ARG A 115 11.07 -8.73 -3.94
C ARG A 115 11.21 -8.96 -2.45
N LEU A 116 10.09 -8.99 -1.72
CA LEU A 116 10.11 -9.12 -0.27
C LEU A 116 10.43 -10.55 0.18
N THR A 117 10.11 -11.57 -0.62
CA THR A 117 10.60 -12.92 -0.39
C THR A 117 12.11 -13.02 -0.57
N ASN A 118 12.64 -12.50 -1.68
CA ASN A 118 14.08 -12.45 -1.93
C ASN A 118 14.82 -11.70 -0.80
N LEU A 119 14.33 -10.51 -0.43
CA LEU A 119 14.88 -9.72 0.66
C LEU A 119 14.83 -10.46 2.00
N GLY A 120 13.69 -11.06 2.34
CA GLY A 120 13.49 -11.76 3.61
C GLY A 120 14.48 -12.90 3.79
N ILE A 121 14.77 -13.68 2.74
CA ILE A 121 15.72 -14.79 2.79
C ILE A 121 17.16 -14.28 2.88
N ARG A 122 17.52 -13.25 2.11
CA ARG A 122 18.87 -12.66 2.14
C ARG A 122 19.20 -11.96 3.46
N GLN A 123 18.18 -11.51 4.20
CA GLN A 123 18.34 -10.86 5.52
C GLN A 123 18.45 -11.85 6.68
N VAL A 124 18.29 -13.16 6.44
CA VAL A 124 18.47 -14.18 7.49
C VAL A 124 19.92 -14.12 8.02
N PRO A 125 20.14 -14.04 9.34
CA PRO A 125 21.49 -13.94 9.91
C PRO A 125 22.37 -15.12 9.49
N ARG A 126 23.59 -14.83 9.01
CA ARG A 126 24.54 -15.87 8.57
C ARG A 126 24.85 -16.89 9.65
N ALA A 127 24.99 -16.45 10.90
CA ALA A 127 25.24 -17.33 12.04
C ALA A 127 24.17 -18.43 12.20
N ALA A 128 22.90 -18.13 11.93
CA ALA A 128 21.82 -19.13 12.00
C ALA A 128 21.97 -20.19 10.89
N ILE A 129 22.43 -19.78 9.72
CA ILE A 129 22.67 -20.66 8.56
C ILE A 129 23.90 -21.55 8.83
N GLU A 130 25.00 -20.98 9.29
CA GLU A 130 26.24 -21.70 9.64
C GLU A 130 26.00 -22.71 10.77
N THR A 131 25.21 -22.34 11.78
CA THR A 131 24.81 -23.26 12.87
C THR A 131 23.98 -24.43 12.36
N ALA A 132 23.05 -24.20 11.42
CA ALA A 132 22.26 -25.27 10.83
C ALA A 132 23.13 -26.23 10.01
N GLN A 133 24.06 -25.68 9.23
CA GLN A 133 25.01 -26.45 8.43
C GLN A 133 25.99 -27.24 9.30
N SER A 134 26.46 -26.70 10.42
CA SER A 134 27.33 -27.43 11.37
C SER A 134 26.62 -28.62 12.03
N HIS A 135 25.29 -28.60 12.10
CA HIS A 135 24.46 -29.72 12.54
C HIS A 135 24.09 -30.69 11.40
N GLY A 136 24.70 -30.55 10.22
CA GLY A 136 24.49 -31.47 9.09
C GLY A 136 23.22 -31.20 8.27
N SER A 137 22.59 -30.02 8.41
CA SER A 137 21.38 -29.70 7.65
C SER A 137 21.68 -29.53 6.16
N THR A 138 20.90 -30.19 5.31
CA THR A 138 20.96 -29.96 3.85
C THR A 138 20.48 -28.56 3.47
N ILE A 139 20.71 -28.14 2.23
CA ILE A 139 20.23 -26.84 1.71
C ILE A 139 18.71 -26.72 1.84
N PHE A 140 17.97 -27.78 1.50
CA PHE A 140 16.51 -27.81 1.62
C PHE A 140 16.05 -27.78 3.07
N GLN A 141 16.71 -28.51 3.98
CA GLN A 141 16.41 -28.44 5.40
C GLN A 141 16.68 -27.04 5.97
N THR A 142 17.82 -26.45 5.61
CA THR A 142 18.18 -25.08 6.00
C THR A 142 17.17 -24.07 5.47
N LEU A 143 16.73 -24.21 4.22
CA LEU A 143 15.70 -23.34 3.64
C LEU A 143 14.36 -23.45 4.39
N PHE A 144 13.81 -24.66 4.50
CA PHE A 144 12.47 -24.87 5.04
C PHE A 144 12.39 -24.75 6.57
N GLN A 145 13.45 -25.09 7.29
CA GLN A 145 13.45 -25.13 8.76
C GLN A 145 14.09 -23.90 9.41
N VAL A 146 14.92 -23.15 8.69
CA VAL A 146 15.63 -21.97 9.25
C VAL A 146 15.29 -20.71 8.48
N GLN A 147 15.57 -20.66 7.18
CA GLN A 147 15.42 -19.42 6.41
C GLN A 147 13.96 -18.99 6.25
N LEU A 148 13.06 -19.87 5.79
CA LEU A 148 11.65 -19.53 5.60
C LEU A 148 10.94 -19.14 6.91
N PRO A 149 11.13 -19.85 8.05
CA PRO A 149 10.54 -19.44 9.32
C PRO A 149 11.02 -18.08 9.83
N LEU A 150 12.30 -17.73 9.60
CA LEU A 150 12.86 -16.42 9.96
C LEU A 150 12.43 -15.31 8.98
N ALA A 151 12.31 -15.63 7.69
CA ALA A 151 11.89 -14.70 6.64
C ALA A 151 10.36 -14.49 6.57
N LYS A 152 9.57 -15.31 7.29
CA LYS A 152 8.09 -15.33 7.16
C LYS A 152 7.42 -13.97 7.35
N SER A 153 7.94 -13.11 8.24
CA SER A 153 7.36 -11.79 8.47
C SER A 153 7.52 -10.91 7.24
N THR A 154 8.70 -10.91 6.63
CA THR A 154 8.97 -10.17 5.39
C THR A 154 8.19 -10.74 4.21
N ILE A 155 8.07 -12.07 4.09
CA ILE A 155 7.23 -12.71 3.06
C ILE A 155 5.77 -12.28 3.23
N MET A 156 5.23 -12.30 4.45
CA MET A 156 3.85 -11.87 4.74
C MET A 156 3.62 -10.39 4.45
N VAL A 157 4.61 -9.53 4.68
CA VAL A 157 4.55 -8.12 4.21
C VAL A 157 4.46 -8.08 2.69
N GLY A 158 5.20 -8.93 1.98
CA GLY A 158 5.11 -9.09 0.52
C GLY A 158 3.72 -9.50 0.04
N ILE A 159 3.13 -10.51 0.67
CA ILE A 159 1.78 -10.98 0.36
C ILE A 159 0.76 -9.86 0.62
N ASN A 160 0.89 -9.14 1.74
CA ASN A 160 0.01 -8.02 2.05
C ASN A 160 0.11 -6.92 0.96
N GLN A 161 1.32 -6.57 0.53
CA GLN A 161 1.50 -5.59 -0.55
C GLN A 161 0.91 -6.08 -1.89
N THR A 162 1.02 -7.38 -2.19
CA THR A 162 0.37 -7.98 -3.34
C THR A 162 -1.15 -7.89 -3.26
N ILE A 163 -1.76 -8.14 -2.09
CA ILE A 163 -3.20 -7.96 -1.88
C ILE A 163 -3.61 -6.51 -2.10
N MET A 164 -2.88 -5.56 -1.50
CA MET A 164 -3.18 -4.13 -1.64
C MET A 164 -3.05 -3.66 -3.09
N MET A 165 -2.01 -4.09 -3.83
CA MET A 165 -1.87 -3.77 -5.25
C MET A 165 -2.94 -4.45 -6.11
N ALA A 166 -3.36 -5.67 -5.77
CA ALA A 166 -4.43 -6.36 -6.48
C ALA A 166 -5.77 -5.62 -6.33
N VAL A 167 -6.07 -5.13 -5.12
CA VAL A 167 -7.28 -4.34 -4.87
C VAL A 167 -7.24 -3.01 -5.64
N SER A 168 -6.11 -2.31 -5.63
CA SER A 168 -5.97 -1.06 -6.42
C SER A 168 -6.18 -1.27 -7.93
N MET A 169 -5.90 -2.48 -8.43
CA MET A 169 -6.01 -2.81 -9.85
C MET A 169 -7.45 -3.09 -10.31
N ILE A 170 -8.41 -3.33 -9.39
CA ILE A 170 -9.80 -3.72 -9.73
C ILE A 170 -10.46 -2.68 -10.65
N ILE A 171 -10.27 -1.38 -10.37
CA ILE A 171 -10.90 -0.31 -11.16
C ILE A 171 -10.35 -0.27 -12.59
N VAL A 172 -9.04 -0.49 -12.75
CA VAL A 172 -8.44 -0.55 -14.09
C VAL A 172 -8.94 -1.78 -14.84
N THR A 173 -9.09 -2.92 -14.18
CA THR A 173 -9.60 -4.13 -14.85
C THR A 173 -11.05 -4.00 -15.27
N ALA A 174 -11.85 -3.17 -14.60
CA ALA A 174 -13.22 -2.89 -14.99
C ALA A 174 -13.33 -2.20 -16.37
N LEU A 175 -12.28 -1.49 -16.80
CA LEU A 175 -12.19 -0.91 -18.15
C LEU A 175 -12.27 -1.95 -19.27
N VAL A 176 -11.97 -3.21 -18.95
CA VAL A 176 -12.06 -4.33 -19.91
C VAL A 176 -13.17 -5.30 -19.55
N GLY A 177 -14.25 -4.79 -18.93
CA GLY A 177 -15.47 -5.55 -18.72
C GLY A 177 -15.42 -6.52 -17.55
N VAL A 178 -14.44 -6.38 -16.65
CA VAL A 178 -14.47 -7.11 -15.38
C VAL A 178 -15.56 -6.53 -14.50
N GLN A 179 -16.43 -7.41 -14.01
CA GLN A 179 -17.55 -7.06 -13.15
C GLN A 179 -17.11 -6.77 -11.71
N GLY A 180 -18.02 -6.24 -10.90
CA GLY A 180 -17.81 -5.95 -9.48
C GLY A 180 -17.60 -4.47 -9.19
N LEU A 181 -17.11 -4.17 -7.97
CA LEU A 181 -17.03 -2.81 -7.43
C LEU A 181 -16.25 -1.84 -8.31
N GLY A 182 -15.20 -2.31 -9.00
CA GLY A 182 -14.43 -1.45 -9.89
C GLY A 182 -15.23 -0.94 -11.09
N ARG A 183 -16.19 -1.74 -11.57
CA ARG A 183 -17.09 -1.33 -12.64
C ARG A 183 -18.09 -0.31 -12.14
N ASP A 184 -18.62 -0.49 -10.94
CA ASP A 184 -19.57 0.46 -10.36
C ASP A 184 -18.92 1.84 -10.21
N VAL A 185 -17.71 1.92 -9.63
CA VAL A 185 -16.93 3.18 -9.56
C VAL A 185 -16.67 3.76 -10.96
N TRP A 186 -16.37 2.91 -11.94
CA TRP A 186 -16.08 3.38 -13.30
C TRP A 186 -17.32 3.91 -14.02
N LEU A 187 -18.50 3.31 -13.81
CA LEU A 187 -19.76 3.81 -14.35
C LEU A 187 -20.08 5.18 -13.72
N SER A 188 -19.97 5.30 -12.40
CA SER A 188 -20.18 6.58 -11.72
C SER A 188 -19.20 7.66 -12.19
N LEU A 189 -17.95 7.30 -12.52
CA LEU A 189 -16.99 8.24 -13.11
C LEU A 189 -17.38 8.71 -14.51
N ARG A 190 -17.97 7.84 -15.33
CA ARG A 190 -18.47 8.19 -16.67
C ARG A 190 -19.69 9.09 -16.61
N GLU A 191 -20.54 8.86 -15.62
CA GLU A 191 -21.76 9.64 -15.39
C GLU A 191 -21.51 10.91 -14.57
N VAL A 192 -20.30 11.04 -13.98
CA VAL A 192 -19.92 12.12 -13.06
C VAL A 192 -20.85 12.17 -11.83
N ASP A 193 -21.30 10.99 -11.37
CA ASP A 193 -22.09 10.84 -10.15
C ASP A 193 -21.16 10.62 -8.95
N ALA A 194 -20.96 11.67 -8.15
CA ALA A 194 -20.10 11.60 -6.97
C ALA A 194 -20.67 10.70 -5.87
N GLY A 195 -21.99 10.60 -5.79
CA GLY A 195 -22.73 9.83 -4.80
C GLY A 195 -22.49 8.35 -4.95
N GLU A 196 -22.87 7.79 -6.09
CA GLU A 196 -22.67 6.36 -6.36
C GLU A 196 -21.18 6.01 -6.44
N GLY A 197 -20.36 6.94 -6.96
CA GLY A 197 -18.92 6.76 -7.10
C GLY A 197 -18.18 6.70 -5.76
N LEU A 198 -18.57 7.53 -4.79
CA LEU A 198 -18.01 7.47 -3.44
C LEU A 198 -18.59 6.31 -2.64
N GLU A 199 -19.86 5.97 -2.80
CA GLU A 199 -20.49 4.85 -2.12
C GLU A 199 -19.82 3.52 -2.49
N SER A 200 -19.66 3.26 -3.79
CA SER A 200 -18.91 2.12 -4.33
C SER A 200 -17.42 2.19 -3.97
N GLY A 201 -16.81 3.38 -3.97
CA GLY A 201 -15.44 3.61 -3.52
C GLY A 201 -15.21 3.26 -2.04
N ILE A 202 -16.14 3.62 -1.16
CA ILE A 202 -16.13 3.26 0.27
C ILE A 202 -16.22 1.74 0.40
N ALA A 203 -17.05 1.07 -0.40
CA ALA A 203 -17.14 -0.40 -0.41
C ALA A 203 -15.79 -1.05 -0.76
N ILE A 204 -15.08 -0.54 -1.77
CA ILE A 204 -13.72 -0.99 -2.13
C ILE A 204 -12.75 -0.79 -0.97
N VAL A 205 -12.74 0.39 -0.35
CA VAL A 205 -11.83 0.71 0.77
C VAL A 205 -12.11 -0.19 1.97
N LEU A 206 -13.37 -0.42 2.32
CA LEU A 206 -13.73 -1.32 3.42
C LEU A 206 -13.29 -2.76 3.13
N LEU A 207 -13.50 -3.25 1.91
CA LEU A 207 -13.03 -4.56 1.48
C LEU A 207 -11.49 -4.65 1.60
N ALA A 208 -10.78 -3.62 1.13
CA ALA A 208 -9.32 -3.53 1.23
C ALA A 208 -8.84 -3.59 2.68
N ILE A 209 -9.46 -2.79 3.57
CA ILE A 209 -9.10 -2.76 4.99
C ILE A 209 -9.37 -4.11 5.64
N VAL A 210 -10.49 -4.78 5.33
CA VAL A 210 -10.78 -6.12 5.86
C VAL A 210 -9.69 -7.12 5.44
N LEU A 211 -9.28 -7.09 4.17
CA LEU A 211 -8.20 -7.94 3.64
C LEU A 211 -6.83 -7.63 4.27
N ASP A 212 -6.47 -6.35 4.40
CA ASP A 212 -5.24 -5.89 5.06
C ASP A 212 -5.19 -6.36 6.52
N ARG A 213 -6.30 -6.19 7.26
CA ARG A 213 -6.36 -6.55 8.68
C ARG A 213 -6.21 -8.05 8.90
N PHE A 214 -6.82 -8.89 8.06
CA PHE A 214 -6.61 -10.33 8.13
C PHE A 214 -5.16 -10.72 7.83
N SER A 215 -4.58 -10.16 6.77
CA SER A 215 -3.19 -10.41 6.38
C SER A 215 -2.22 -9.97 7.46
N TYR A 216 -2.45 -8.81 8.08
CA TYR A 216 -1.67 -8.29 9.19
C TYR A 216 -1.76 -9.19 10.43
N ALA A 217 -2.96 -9.65 10.81
CA ALA A 217 -3.15 -10.53 11.95
C ALA A 217 -2.40 -11.87 11.78
N LEU A 218 -2.39 -12.42 10.55
CA LEU A 218 -1.60 -13.60 10.20
C LEU A 218 -0.09 -13.33 10.33
N SER A 219 0.39 -12.15 9.91
CA SER A 219 1.82 -11.79 9.98
C SER A 219 2.36 -11.65 11.41
N ARG A 220 1.53 -11.20 12.35
CA ARG A 220 1.92 -10.88 13.73
C ARG A 220 1.90 -12.08 14.67
N SER A 221 1.39 -13.23 14.21
CA SER A 221 1.35 -14.50 14.94
C SER A 221 2.69 -15.23 15.02
N GLY A 222 3.82 -14.54 14.76
CA GLY A 222 5.17 -15.07 15.01
C GLY A 222 5.44 -15.30 16.50
N PRO A 223 6.37 -16.19 16.89
CA PRO A 223 6.60 -16.53 18.28
C PRO A 223 6.90 -15.25 19.05
N ARG A 224 6.05 -14.92 20.03
CA ARG A 224 6.38 -13.90 21.02
C ARG A 224 7.75 -14.29 21.57
N SER A 225 8.76 -13.44 21.36
CA SER A 225 10.04 -13.54 22.05
C SER A 225 9.71 -13.61 23.54
N SER A 226 9.75 -14.81 24.10
CA SER A 226 9.57 -15.07 25.52
C SER A 226 10.84 -14.65 26.25
N SER A 227 11.14 -13.35 26.22
CA SER A 227 12.21 -12.73 27.01
C SER A 227 11.89 -12.71 28.52
N SER A 228 10.72 -13.20 28.94
CA SER A 228 10.32 -13.29 30.35
C SER A 228 10.44 -14.70 30.96
N ALA A 229 11.02 -15.67 30.25
CA ALA A 229 11.15 -17.05 30.74
C ALA A 229 12.55 -17.37 31.32
N MET A 230 13.41 -16.38 31.53
CA MET A 230 14.77 -16.60 32.06
C MET A 230 14.85 -16.56 33.60
N THR A 231 13.71 -16.43 34.30
CA THR A 231 13.63 -16.42 35.78
C THR A 231 12.77 -17.53 36.38
N ALA A 232 12.23 -18.46 35.59
CA ALA A 232 11.44 -19.58 36.11
C ALA A 232 12.22 -20.89 35.97
N GLY A 233 12.52 -21.53 37.11
CA GLY A 233 13.22 -22.82 37.17
C GLY A 233 12.49 -23.95 36.43
N PRO A 234 13.15 -25.10 36.22
CA PRO A 234 12.65 -26.17 35.38
C PRO A 234 11.43 -26.85 36.02
N ARG A 235 10.22 -26.50 35.59
CA ARG A 235 9.02 -27.32 35.81
C ARG A 235 8.97 -28.40 34.73
N VAL A 236 9.16 -29.65 35.15
CA VAL A 236 9.19 -30.87 34.31
C VAL A 236 7.78 -31.39 33.97
N GLU A 237 6.73 -30.64 34.30
CA GLU A 237 5.35 -31.09 34.08
C GLU A 237 4.85 -30.77 32.65
N GLY A 238 4.57 -31.79 31.85
CA GLY A 238 3.59 -31.69 30.77
C GLY A 238 4.05 -31.79 29.31
N ARG A 239 5.21 -32.39 28.99
CA ARG A 239 5.65 -32.63 27.58
C ARG A 239 4.62 -33.39 26.72
N PHE A 240 3.80 -34.25 27.34
CA PHE A 240 2.73 -34.99 26.64
C PHE A 240 1.50 -34.11 26.33
N SER A 241 1.13 -33.21 27.24
CA SER A 241 -0.02 -32.29 27.06
C SER A 241 0.24 -31.20 26.03
N GLN A 242 1.50 -30.75 25.88
CA GLN A 242 1.87 -29.77 24.85
C GLN A 242 1.83 -30.38 23.44
N GLY A 243 2.26 -31.64 23.27
CA GLY A 243 2.11 -32.37 22.01
C GLY A 243 0.64 -32.60 21.63
N LEU A 244 -0.20 -32.94 22.61
CA LEU A 244 -1.63 -33.11 22.42
C LEU A 244 -2.35 -31.78 22.09
N GLN A 245 -1.95 -30.66 22.70
CA GLN A 245 -2.47 -29.32 22.38
C GLN A 245 -2.03 -28.83 20.99
N PHE A 246 -0.80 -29.13 20.56
CA PHE A 246 -0.34 -28.86 19.20
C PHE A 246 -1.09 -29.70 18.16
N MET A 247 -1.35 -30.98 18.44
CA MET A 247 -2.17 -31.83 17.56
C MET A 247 -3.64 -31.39 17.55
N ALA A 248 -4.22 -31.07 18.72
CA ALA A 248 -5.58 -30.54 18.82
C ALA A 248 -5.74 -29.22 18.07
N ALA A 249 -4.78 -28.29 18.17
CA ALA A 249 -4.77 -27.05 17.39
C ALA A 249 -4.62 -27.30 15.88
N ARG A 250 -3.85 -28.32 15.49
CA ARG A 250 -3.60 -28.68 14.08
C ARG A 250 -4.83 -29.26 13.37
N TYR A 251 -5.72 -29.96 14.08
CA TYR A 251 -6.97 -30.49 13.54
C TYR A 251 -8.20 -29.60 13.78
N THR A 252 -8.23 -28.80 14.85
CA THR A 252 -9.35 -27.88 15.13
C THR A 252 -9.42 -26.69 14.17
N VAL A 253 -8.30 -26.24 13.60
CA VAL A 253 -8.26 -25.14 12.63
C VAL A 253 -8.91 -25.51 11.29
N PRO A 254 -8.57 -26.63 10.61
CA PRO A 254 -9.22 -27.01 9.36
C PRO A 254 -10.69 -27.43 9.59
N VAL A 255 -11.01 -28.14 10.67
CA VAL A 255 -12.40 -28.55 10.98
C VAL A 255 -13.29 -27.33 11.25
N ALA A 256 -12.81 -26.36 12.02
CA ALA A 256 -13.56 -25.12 12.22
C ALA A 256 -13.72 -24.33 10.92
N GLY A 257 -12.72 -24.32 10.02
CA GLY A 257 -12.84 -23.70 8.70
C GLY A 257 -13.89 -24.38 7.82
N VAL A 258 -13.89 -25.72 7.78
CA VAL A 258 -14.89 -26.51 7.03
C VAL A 258 -16.29 -26.31 7.59
N VAL A 259 -16.46 -26.21 8.91
CA VAL A 259 -17.76 -25.92 9.53
C VAL A 259 -18.20 -24.48 9.27
N LEU A 260 -17.27 -23.51 9.34
CA LEU A 260 -17.56 -22.08 9.16
C LEU A 260 -17.98 -21.71 7.73
N VAL A 261 -17.45 -22.44 6.74
CA VAL A 261 -17.76 -22.25 5.32
C VAL A 261 -18.86 -23.22 4.87
N GLY A 262 -18.78 -24.48 5.29
CA GLY A 262 -19.71 -25.53 4.90
C GLY A 262 -21.12 -25.35 5.45
N VAL A 263 -21.27 -24.94 6.72
CA VAL A 263 -22.61 -24.77 7.31
C VAL A 263 -23.41 -23.65 6.61
N PRO A 264 -22.86 -22.43 6.37
CA PRO A 264 -23.58 -21.40 5.63
C PRO A 264 -23.84 -21.75 4.16
N VAL A 265 -22.92 -22.47 3.49
CA VAL A 265 -23.11 -22.92 2.11
C VAL A 265 -24.25 -23.92 2.02
N VAL A 266 -24.32 -24.88 2.95
CA VAL A 266 -25.41 -25.86 3.02
C VAL A 266 -26.73 -25.18 3.42
N LEU A 267 -26.72 -24.26 4.39
CA LEU A 267 -27.92 -23.48 4.77
C LEU A 267 -28.43 -22.59 3.63
N GLY A 268 -27.55 -21.94 2.89
CA GLY A 268 -27.93 -21.12 1.74
C GLY A 268 -28.41 -21.95 0.55
N ALA A 269 -27.89 -23.17 0.38
CA ALA A 269 -28.41 -24.12 -0.61
C ALA A 269 -29.79 -24.67 -0.22
N LEU A 270 -30.06 -24.84 1.08
CA LEU A 270 -31.34 -25.33 1.60
C LEU A 270 -32.40 -24.24 1.70
N VAL A 271 -31.99 -22.98 1.94
CA VAL A 271 -32.87 -21.82 2.07
C VAL A 271 -32.40 -20.77 1.06
N GLY A 272 -32.95 -20.83 -0.16
CA GLY A 272 -32.56 -19.94 -1.26
C GLY A 272 -32.65 -18.44 -0.92
N SER A 273 -33.53 -18.04 0.01
CA SER A 273 -33.65 -16.66 0.51
C SER A 273 -32.45 -16.18 1.34
N LEU A 274 -31.52 -17.06 1.75
CA LEU A 274 -30.28 -16.69 2.44
C LEU A 274 -29.09 -16.51 1.49
N LYS A 275 -29.27 -16.78 0.19
CA LYS A 275 -28.20 -16.73 -0.81
C LYS A 275 -27.82 -15.29 -1.15
N ASP A 276 -28.83 -14.45 -1.36
CA ASP A 276 -28.67 -13.05 -1.75
C ASP A 276 -28.86 -12.15 -0.53
N PHE A 277 -28.18 -11.00 -0.50
CA PHE A 277 -28.38 -10.04 0.58
C PHE A 277 -29.79 -9.43 0.47
N PRO A 278 -30.57 -9.31 1.56
CA PRO A 278 -31.95 -8.86 1.48
C PRO A 278 -32.04 -7.39 1.03
N ASP A 279 -32.65 -7.17 -0.14
CA ASP A 279 -32.85 -5.84 -0.73
C ASP A 279 -33.61 -4.89 0.21
N ALA A 280 -34.51 -5.41 1.04
CA ALA A 280 -35.28 -4.62 2.00
C ALA A 280 -34.43 -3.92 3.09
N LEU A 281 -33.21 -4.41 3.35
CA LEU A 281 -32.28 -3.79 4.29
C LEU A 281 -31.31 -2.81 3.61
N THR A 282 -31.35 -2.72 2.30
CA THR A 282 -30.45 -1.84 1.55
C THR A 282 -30.90 -0.39 1.64
N PHE A 283 -29.94 0.51 1.77
CA PHE A 283 -30.16 1.95 1.69
C PHE A 283 -29.01 2.58 0.90
N SER A 284 -29.30 3.61 0.11
CA SER A 284 -28.26 4.35 -0.61
C SER A 284 -27.89 5.64 0.11
N MET A 285 -26.59 5.89 0.18
CA MET A 285 -26.02 7.14 0.67
C MET A 285 -25.73 8.14 -0.47
N ALA A 286 -25.81 7.70 -1.73
CA ALA A 286 -25.52 8.52 -2.90
C ALA A 286 -26.29 9.86 -2.90
N GLY A 287 -27.58 9.86 -2.55
CA GLY A 287 -28.38 11.09 -2.51
C GLY A 287 -27.85 12.15 -1.53
N LEU A 288 -27.41 11.72 -0.33
CA LEU A 288 -26.79 12.62 0.65
C LEU A 288 -25.46 13.15 0.13
N ILE A 289 -24.65 12.27 -0.46
CA ILE A 289 -23.33 12.62 -0.98
C ILE A 289 -23.46 13.62 -2.14
N ASN A 290 -24.33 13.35 -3.11
CA ASN A 290 -24.61 14.26 -4.23
C ASN A 290 -25.08 15.62 -3.74
N TRP A 291 -26.01 15.66 -2.78
CA TRP A 291 -26.44 16.92 -2.17
C TRP A 291 -25.28 17.72 -1.55
N VAL A 292 -24.36 17.06 -0.85
CA VAL A 292 -23.16 17.72 -0.29
C VAL A 292 -22.28 18.28 -1.40
N PHE A 293 -22.02 17.50 -2.47
CA PHE A 293 -21.15 17.95 -3.55
C PHE A 293 -21.79 19.05 -4.41
N ASP A 294 -23.09 19.01 -4.65
CA ASP A 294 -23.83 20.08 -5.31
C ASP A 294 -23.76 21.37 -4.48
N TRP A 295 -23.97 21.26 -3.17
CA TRP A 295 -23.80 22.39 -2.26
C TRP A 295 -22.37 22.92 -2.31
N MET A 296 -21.36 22.06 -2.31
CA MET A 296 -19.96 22.46 -2.43
C MET A 296 -19.66 23.14 -3.77
N ALA A 297 -20.20 22.64 -4.88
CA ALA A 297 -19.98 23.21 -6.21
C ALA A 297 -20.46 24.67 -6.28
N VAL A 298 -21.57 24.98 -5.63
CA VAL A 298 -22.11 26.34 -5.56
C VAL A 298 -21.36 27.21 -4.54
N ASN A 299 -21.14 26.70 -3.33
CA ASN A 299 -20.62 27.51 -2.21
C ASN A 299 -19.10 27.67 -2.22
N LEU A 300 -18.37 26.73 -2.82
CA LEU A 300 -16.91 26.79 -2.92
C LEU A 300 -16.44 27.45 -4.22
N HIS A 301 -17.30 28.18 -4.93
CA HIS A 301 -16.94 28.88 -6.17
C HIS A 301 -15.70 29.77 -5.99
N PHE A 302 -15.53 30.40 -4.83
CA PHE A 302 -14.32 31.17 -4.50
C PHE A 302 -13.04 30.30 -4.56
N ILE A 303 -13.08 29.09 -4.00
CA ILE A 303 -11.94 28.17 -3.99
C ILE A 303 -11.72 27.57 -5.39
N THR A 304 -12.79 27.14 -6.06
CA THR A 304 -12.68 26.51 -7.38
C THR A 304 -12.23 27.51 -8.45
N SER A 305 -12.68 28.76 -8.41
CA SER A 305 -12.19 29.85 -9.26
C SER A 305 -10.75 30.23 -8.93
N TRP A 306 -10.42 30.50 -7.67
CA TRP A 306 -9.05 30.84 -7.26
C TRP A 306 -8.03 29.77 -7.66
N THR A 307 -8.36 28.49 -7.45
CA THR A 307 -7.49 27.38 -7.87
C THR A 307 -7.39 27.27 -9.39
N ARG A 308 -8.48 27.48 -10.13
CA ARG A 308 -8.45 27.54 -11.60
C ARG A 308 -7.57 28.70 -12.08
N ASP A 309 -7.76 29.90 -11.54
CA ASP A 309 -7.02 31.08 -11.98
C ASP A 309 -5.52 30.92 -11.70
N ILE A 310 -5.13 30.46 -10.51
CA ILE A 310 -3.71 30.29 -10.18
C ILE A 310 -3.08 29.08 -10.87
N LEU A 311 -3.67 27.89 -10.72
CA LEU A 311 -3.07 26.64 -11.19
C LEU A 311 -3.24 26.44 -12.70
N PHE A 312 -4.23 27.05 -13.33
CA PHE A 312 -4.42 26.94 -14.77
C PHE A 312 -3.96 28.19 -15.52
N CYS A 313 -4.43 29.38 -15.13
CA CYS A 313 -4.26 30.60 -15.93
C CYS A 313 -2.96 31.36 -15.66
N GLU A 314 -2.64 31.63 -14.39
CA GLU A 314 -1.61 32.61 -14.02
C GLU A 314 -0.22 32.02 -13.82
N LEU A 315 -0.08 30.98 -13.00
CA LEU A 315 1.23 30.46 -12.57
C LEU A 315 1.49 29.01 -12.99
N GLY A 316 0.43 28.24 -13.22
CA GLY A 316 0.55 26.81 -13.47
C GLY A 316 0.55 26.42 -14.94
N TYR A 317 -0.50 25.73 -15.38
CA TYR A 317 -0.51 24.99 -16.66
C TYR A 317 -0.27 25.87 -17.90
N SER A 318 -1.07 26.93 -18.09
CA SER A 318 -1.03 27.76 -19.30
C SER A 318 0.33 28.44 -19.54
N PRO A 319 0.94 29.16 -18.57
CA PRO A 319 2.23 29.82 -18.78
C PRO A 319 3.37 28.82 -18.96
N ILE A 320 3.39 27.72 -18.20
CA ILE A 320 4.42 26.67 -18.34
C ILE A 320 4.32 26.02 -19.71
N ARG A 321 3.10 25.67 -20.14
CA ARG A 321 2.86 25.11 -21.48
C ARG A 321 3.31 26.06 -22.57
N THR A 322 2.98 27.34 -22.43
CA THR A 322 3.34 28.37 -23.40
C THR A 322 4.85 28.51 -23.49
N LEU A 323 5.55 28.53 -22.35
CA LEU A 323 7.01 28.57 -22.30
C LEU A 323 7.65 27.33 -22.96
N LEU A 324 7.11 26.13 -22.67
CA LEU A 324 7.62 24.88 -23.22
C LEU A 324 7.44 24.77 -24.73
N LEU A 325 6.29 25.23 -25.25
CA LEU A 325 6.01 25.23 -26.69
C LEU A 325 6.61 26.41 -27.44
N TRP A 326 6.91 27.51 -26.74
CA TRP A 326 7.64 28.64 -27.32
C TRP A 326 9.08 28.24 -27.70
N LEU A 327 9.67 27.31 -26.95
CA LEU A 327 10.99 26.76 -27.26
C LEU A 327 10.91 25.73 -28.40
N PRO A 328 11.66 25.90 -29.50
CA PRO A 328 11.74 24.88 -30.53
C PRO A 328 12.22 23.54 -29.96
N TRP A 329 11.67 22.43 -30.46
CA TRP A 329 11.96 21.09 -29.92
C TRP A 329 13.46 20.74 -29.79
N PRO A 330 14.38 21.15 -30.69
CA PRO A 330 15.80 20.85 -30.52
C PRO A 330 16.42 21.64 -29.36
N ALA A 331 15.94 22.87 -29.12
CA ALA A 331 16.39 23.69 -28.00
C ALA A 331 15.91 23.08 -26.68
N MET A 332 14.66 22.60 -26.62
CA MET A 332 14.14 21.91 -25.44
C MET A 332 14.91 20.62 -25.14
N MET A 333 15.24 19.84 -26.18
CA MET A 333 16.10 18.67 -26.05
C MET A 333 17.48 19.02 -25.51
N ALA A 334 18.10 20.10 -26.00
CA ALA A 334 19.39 20.57 -25.51
C ALA A 334 19.30 20.99 -24.03
N VAL A 335 18.26 21.74 -23.65
CA VAL A 335 18.02 22.12 -22.25
C VAL A 335 17.88 20.89 -21.36
N ALA A 336 17.03 19.93 -21.75
CA ALA A 336 16.84 18.69 -21.00
C ALA A 336 18.15 17.87 -20.91
N ALA A 337 18.92 17.80 -21.99
CA ALA A 337 20.20 17.10 -22.02
C ALA A 337 21.23 17.74 -21.09
N VAL A 338 21.31 19.06 -21.06
CA VAL A 338 22.21 19.83 -20.18
C VAL A 338 21.81 19.62 -18.72
N LEU A 339 20.52 19.71 -18.39
CA LEU A 339 20.02 19.41 -17.04
C LEU A 339 20.32 17.98 -16.62
N ALA A 340 20.10 17.00 -17.50
CA ALA A 340 20.41 15.60 -17.25
C ALA A 340 21.91 15.35 -17.08
N TYR A 341 22.76 16.05 -17.84
CA TYR A 341 24.21 15.96 -17.74
C TYR A 341 24.70 16.45 -16.37
N PHE A 342 24.22 17.62 -15.92
CA PHE A 342 24.63 18.19 -14.63
C PHE A 342 24.10 17.42 -13.42
N THR A 343 22.95 16.76 -13.54
CA THR A 343 22.33 16.05 -12.41
C THR A 343 22.79 14.60 -12.28
N ALA A 344 22.97 13.88 -13.39
CA ALA A 344 23.23 12.44 -13.37
C ALA A 344 24.32 11.97 -14.37
N GLY A 345 24.99 12.89 -15.05
CA GLY A 345 26.10 12.62 -15.96
C GLY A 345 25.69 12.27 -17.40
N TRP A 346 26.70 12.02 -18.24
CA TRP A 346 26.51 11.90 -19.69
C TRP A 346 25.61 10.74 -20.15
N ARG A 347 25.59 9.63 -19.41
CA ARG A 347 24.76 8.46 -19.77
C ARG A 347 23.28 8.78 -19.69
N VAL A 348 22.88 9.52 -18.65
CA VAL A 348 21.49 9.95 -18.46
C VAL A 348 21.14 11.07 -19.43
N SER A 349 22.09 11.97 -19.72
CA SER A 349 21.93 12.98 -20.77
C SER A 349 21.65 12.37 -22.14
N LEU A 350 22.44 11.36 -22.54
CA LEU A 350 22.23 10.64 -23.79
C LEU A 350 20.88 9.90 -23.80
N LEU A 351 20.51 9.25 -22.69
CA LEU A 351 19.22 8.58 -22.56
C LEU A 351 18.05 9.58 -22.70
N ALA A 352 18.15 10.75 -22.07
CA ALA A 352 17.16 11.82 -22.17
C ALA A 352 17.05 12.35 -23.61
N LEU A 353 18.18 12.56 -24.29
CA LEU A 353 18.20 12.96 -25.70
C LEU A 353 17.52 11.92 -26.59
N VAL A 354 17.89 10.64 -26.47
CA VAL A 354 17.30 9.56 -27.27
C VAL A 354 15.81 9.41 -26.98
N GLY A 355 15.40 9.49 -25.71
CA GLY A 355 13.99 9.41 -25.32
C GLY A 355 13.16 10.57 -25.86
N LEU A 356 13.64 11.80 -25.73
CA LEU A 356 12.94 12.98 -26.26
C LEU A 356 12.94 13.01 -27.80
N ALA A 357 14.01 12.56 -28.44
CA ALA A 357 14.06 12.40 -29.89
C ALA A 357 13.00 11.39 -30.35
N PHE A 358 12.88 10.25 -29.66
CA PHE A 358 11.85 9.24 -29.95
C PHE A 358 10.43 9.81 -29.85
N VAL A 359 10.15 10.59 -28.79
CA VAL A 359 8.87 11.29 -28.63
C VAL A 359 8.60 12.28 -29.77
N GLY A 360 9.60 13.08 -30.14
CA GLY A 360 9.49 14.05 -31.23
C GLY A 360 9.25 13.39 -32.58
N ILE A 361 10.03 12.36 -32.91
CA ILE A 361 9.87 11.55 -34.13
C ILE A 361 8.51 10.85 -34.16
N GLY A 362 8.01 10.42 -32.99
CA GLY A 362 6.68 9.83 -32.84
C GLY A 362 5.51 10.79 -33.06
N GLY A 363 5.76 12.09 -33.27
CA GLY A 363 4.71 13.07 -33.56
C GLY A 363 3.84 13.44 -32.35
N VAL A 364 4.23 13.05 -31.14
CA VAL A 364 3.47 13.28 -29.89
C VAL A 364 4.11 14.36 -29.01
N TRP A 365 4.87 15.28 -29.62
CA TRP A 365 5.60 16.34 -28.93
C TRP A 365 4.67 17.25 -28.12
N ASP A 366 3.63 17.79 -28.75
CA ASP A 366 2.70 18.74 -28.09
C ASP A 366 1.98 18.09 -26.90
N VAL A 367 1.50 16.86 -27.07
CA VAL A 367 0.86 16.08 -26.00
C VAL A 367 1.86 15.78 -24.88
N THR A 368 3.14 15.57 -25.21
CA THR A 368 4.20 15.39 -24.20
C THR A 368 4.47 16.69 -23.44
N MET A 369 4.45 17.84 -24.11
CA MET A 369 4.60 19.14 -23.43
C MET A 369 3.37 19.47 -22.56
N ASP A 370 2.17 19.08 -22.98
CA ASP A 370 0.95 19.22 -22.17
C ASP A 370 1.06 18.39 -20.88
N THR A 371 1.46 17.13 -20.98
CA THR A 371 1.65 16.25 -19.82
C THR A 371 2.79 16.73 -18.92
N LEU A 372 3.92 17.16 -19.49
CA LEU A 372 5.02 17.76 -18.73
C LEU A 372 4.58 19.02 -17.99
N SER A 373 3.77 19.88 -18.62
CA SER A 373 3.22 21.09 -18.00
C SER A 373 2.34 20.76 -16.80
N GLN A 374 1.47 19.75 -16.93
CA GLN A 374 0.63 19.29 -15.82
C GLN A 374 1.46 18.73 -14.67
N VAL A 375 2.46 17.90 -14.97
CA VAL A 375 3.35 17.30 -13.96
C VAL A 375 4.16 18.37 -13.24
N LEU A 376 4.75 19.32 -13.96
CA LEU A 376 5.52 20.42 -13.35
C LEU A 376 4.63 21.30 -12.46
N THR A 377 3.42 21.64 -12.94
CA THR A 377 2.45 22.41 -12.16
C THR A 377 2.04 21.68 -10.88
N ALA A 378 1.67 20.40 -10.99
CA ALA A 378 1.26 19.57 -9.86
C ALA A 378 2.40 19.39 -8.86
N ALA A 379 3.63 19.12 -9.34
CA ALA A 379 4.80 18.97 -8.50
C ALA A 379 5.13 20.27 -7.74
N GLY A 380 5.13 21.41 -8.43
CA GLY A 380 5.36 22.72 -7.82
C GLY A 380 4.33 23.02 -6.74
N PHE A 381 3.04 22.87 -7.05
CA PHE A 381 1.95 23.07 -6.10
C PHE A 381 2.06 22.13 -4.89
N THR A 382 2.30 20.85 -5.13
CA THR A 382 2.43 19.83 -4.07
C THR A 382 3.60 20.13 -3.15
N VAL A 383 4.75 20.55 -3.68
CA VAL A 383 5.93 20.89 -2.89
C VAL A 383 5.63 22.11 -2.01
N VAL A 384 5.05 23.17 -2.56
CA VAL A 384 4.73 24.39 -1.81
C VAL A 384 3.72 24.09 -0.70
N VAL A 385 2.57 23.51 -1.04
CA VAL A 385 1.50 23.22 -0.07
C VAL A 385 1.96 22.16 0.93
N GLY A 386 2.63 21.10 0.46
CA GLY A 386 3.08 20.00 1.30
C GLY A 386 4.14 20.42 2.32
N ILE A 387 5.06 21.31 1.94
CA ILE A 387 6.05 21.87 2.88
C ILE A 387 5.36 22.77 3.91
N VAL A 388 4.49 23.69 3.48
CA VAL A 388 3.78 24.59 4.38
C VAL A 388 2.97 23.82 5.42
N LEU A 389 2.12 22.88 4.98
CA LEU A 389 1.31 22.05 5.88
C LEU A 389 2.18 21.15 6.76
N GLY A 390 3.29 20.61 6.22
CA GLY A 390 4.23 19.79 6.99
C GLY A 390 4.97 20.55 8.08
N VAL A 391 5.35 21.80 7.81
CA VAL A 391 5.95 22.69 8.81
C VAL A 391 4.92 23.05 9.89
N LEU A 392 3.69 23.40 9.53
CA LEU A 392 2.61 23.68 10.50
C LEU A 392 2.30 22.45 11.38
N ALA A 393 2.24 21.25 10.79
CA ALA A 393 2.06 19.99 11.52
C ALA A 393 3.23 19.63 12.43
N SER A 394 4.44 20.07 12.08
CA SER A 394 5.60 19.89 12.97
C SER A 394 5.49 20.72 14.26
N GLN A 395 4.84 21.89 14.18
CA GLN A 395 4.73 22.85 15.28
C GLN A 395 3.53 22.56 16.21
N SER A 396 2.42 22.02 15.70
CA SER A 396 1.21 21.75 16.48
C SER A 396 0.80 20.28 16.44
N ARG A 397 0.79 19.62 17.62
CA ARG A 397 0.29 18.23 17.77
C ARG A 397 -1.19 18.12 17.44
N THR A 398 -1.97 19.14 17.77
CA THR A 398 -3.40 19.19 17.46
C THR A 398 -3.62 19.24 15.95
N PHE A 399 -2.92 20.14 15.26
CA PHE A 399 -3.01 20.24 13.80
C PHE A 399 -2.60 18.93 13.11
N GLU A 400 -1.49 18.32 13.55
CA GLU A 400 -1.06 17.03 13.03
C GLU A 400 -2.10 15.93 13.29
N SER A 401 -2.72 15.90 14.48
CA SER A 401 -3.75 14.90 14.80
C SER A 401 -5.01 15.03 13.94
N ILE A 402 -5.37 16.25 13.53
CA ILE A 402 -6.49 16.51 12.61
C ILE A 402 -6.10 16.15 11.18
N LEU A 403 -4.87 16.47 10.77
CA LEU A 403 -4.40 16.25 9.41
C LEU A 403 -4.15 14.77 9.10
N ARG A 404 -3.69 13.98 10.07
CA ARG A 404 -3.37 12.54 9.89
C ARG A 404 -4.50 11.73 9.24
N PRO A 405 -5.76 11.73 9.77
CA PRO A 405 -6.86 11.02 9.13
C PRO A 405 -7.09 11.42 7.68
N ILE A 406 -7.02 12.72 7.35
CA ILE A 406 -7.19 13.21 5.98
C ILE A 406 -6.11 12.63 5.06
N LEU A 407 -4.85 12.68 5.51
CA LEU A 407 -3.73 12.11 4.74
C LEU A 407 -3.83 10.60 4.60
N ASP A 408 -4.31 9.90 5.63
CA ASP A 408 -4.57 8.46 5.56
C ASP A 408 -5.67 8.16 4.54
N THR A 409 -6.79 8.90 4.56
CA THR A 409 -7.87 8.77 3.57
C THR A 409 -7.37 9.01 2.15
N MET A 410 -6.64 10.10 1.91
CA MET A 410 -6.06 10.42 0.58
C MET A 410 -5.13 9.32 0.05
N GLN A 411 -4.44 8.58 0.93
CA GLN A 411 -3.54 7.49 0.54
C GLN A 411 -4.24 6.14 0.36
N THR A 412 -5.38 5.94 1.02
CA THR A 412 -6.11 4.66 1.00
C THR A 412 -7.20 4.61 -0.06
N MET A 413 -7.75 5.75 -0.48
CA MET A 413 -8.75 5.81 -1.53
C MET A 413 -8.11 5.60 -2.91
N PRO A 414 -8.66 4.72 -3.75
CA PRO A 414 -8.22 4.59 -5.13
C PRO A 414 -8.35 5.91 -5.89
N ILE A 415 -7.42 6.15 -6.83
CA ILE A 415 -7.37 7.41 -7.59
C ILE A 415 -8.68 7.78 -8.29
N PHE A 416 -9.35 6.78 -8.85
CA PHE A 416 -10.60 6.98 -9.57
C PHE A 416 -11.75 7.40 -8.66
N VAL A 417 -11.74 7.03 -7.38
CA VAL A 417 -12.82 7.37 -6.44
C VAL A 417 -12.82 8.86 -6.13
N TYR A 418 -11.65 9.45 -5.85
CA TYR A 418 -11.58 10.89 -5.60
C TYR A 418 -11.59 11.72 -6.89
N LEU A 419 -11.31 11.11 -8.06
CA LEU A 419 -11.37 11.80 -9.34
C LEU A 419 -12.79 12.31 -9.65
N ILE A 420 -13.83 11.60 -9.21
CA ILE A 420 -15.23 11.95 -9.48
C ILE A 420 -15.60 13.30 -8.85
N PRO A 421 -15.44 13.49 -7.51
CA PRO A 421 -15.56 14.81 -6.89
C PRO A 421 -14.76 15.93 -7.57
N VAL A 422 -13.53 15.63 -8.00
CA VAL A 422 -12.68 16.65 -8.61
C VAL A 422 -13.21 17.06 -9.98
N ILE A 423 -13.70 16.11 -10.79
CA ILE A 423 -14.33 16.41 -12.07
C ILE A 423 -15.61 17.22 -11.85
N MET A 424 -16.42 16.85 -10.86
CA MET A 424 -17.67 17.54 -10.55
C MET A 424 -17.44 19.00 -10.13
N LEU A 425 -16.42 19.27 -9.31
CA LEU A 425 -16.12 20.61 -8.79
C LEU A 425 -15.35 21.50 -9.77
N TRP A 426 -14.46 20.95 -10.59
CA TRP A 426 -13.59 21.73 -11.48
C TRP A 426 -13.89 21.60 -12.98
N GLY A 427 -14.74 20.64 -13.37
CA GLY A 427 -15.02 20.27 -14.75
C GLY A 427 -13.91 19.44 -15.39
N ILE A 428 -14.18 18.79 -16.52
CA ILE A 428 -13.19 17.95 -17.21
C ILE A 428 -12.09 18.83 -17.83
N GLY A 429 -10.81 18.52 -17.56
CA GLY A 429 -9.68 19.20 -18.19
C GLY A 429 -8.33 18.98 -17.50
N PRO A 430 -7.25 19.65 -17.96
CA PRO A 430 -5.90 19.52 -17.39
C PRO A 430 -5.82 19.83 -15.89
N LEU A 431 -6.65 20.76 -15.41
CA LEU A 431 -6.71 21.15 -14.01
C LEU A 431 -7.09 19.96 -13.10
N VAL A 432 -8.01 19.10 -13.54
CA VAL A 432 -8.39 17.88 -12.79
C VAL A 432 -7.18 16.96 -12.64
N GLY A 433 -6.42 16.76 -13.72
CA GLY A 433 -5.20 15.95 -13.69
C GLY A 433 -4.17 16.50 -12.70
N ILE A 434 -3.99 17.83 -12.68
CA ILE A 434 -3.10 18.53 -11.75
C ILE A 434 -3.56 18.34 -10.30
N ILE A 435 -4.84 18.56 -10.02
CA ILE A 435 -5.41 18.43 -8.67
C ILE A 435 -5.33 16.96 -8.21
N ALA A 436 -5.76 16.01 -9.04
CA ALA A 436 -5.73 14.59 -8.72
C ALA A 436 -4.31 14.07 -8.43
N THR A 437 -3.33 14.51 -9.23
CA THR A 437 -1.91 14.19 -9.00
C THR A 437 -1.39 14.82 -7.71
N SER A 438 -1.81 16.05 -7.42
CA SER A 438 -1.40 16.75 -6.20
C SER A 438 -1.99 16.12 -4.94
N VAL A 439 -3.27 15.73 -4.96
CA VAL A 439 -3.93 14.98 -3.89
C VAL A 439 -3.16 13.70 -3.58
N TYR A 440 -2.76 12.95 -4.61
CA TYR A 440 -1.97 11.73 -4.41
C TYR A 440 -0.58 11.99 -3.79
N ALA A 441 0.09 13.06 -4.23
CA ALA A 441 1.47 13.35 -3.88
C ALA A 441 1.64 14.16 -2.57
N LEU A 442 0.59 14.84 -2.08
CA LEU A 442 0.64 15.65 -0.85
C LEU A 442 0.97 14.85 0.42
N PRO A 443 0.32 13.71 0.71
CA PRO A 443 0.56 12.95 1.93
C PRO A 443 2.04 12.58 2.21
N PRO A 444 2.83 12.03 1.26
CA PRO A 444 4.24 11.75 1.52
C PRO A 444 5.07 13.02 1.77
N VAL A 445 4.82 14.12 1.04
CA VAL A 445 5.57 15.39 1.22
C VAL A 445 5.32 15.97 2.61
N ILE A 446 4.05 16.01 3.05
CA ILE A 446 3.67 16.53 4.37
C ILE A 446 4.30 15.69 5.47
N ARG A 447 4.22 14.36 5.38
CA ARG A 447 4.76 13.43 6.39
C ARG A 447 6.28 13.53 6.49
N MET A 448 6.98 13.54 5.36
CA MET A 448 8.45 13.64 5.35
C MET A 448 8.92 14.99 5.86
N THR A 449 8.24 16.08 5.51
CA THR A 449 8.55 17.43 6.03
C THR A 449 8.31 17.52 7.54
N THR A 450 7.20 16.96 8.04
CA THR A 450 6.87 16.92 9.47
C THR A 450 7.94 16.14 10.25
N LEU A 451 8.32 14.96 9.76
CA LEU A 451 9.35 14.12 10.37
C LEU A 451 10.75 14.76 10.31
N GLY A 452 11.11 15.36 9.18
CA GLY A 452 12.38 16.06 9.00
C GLY A 452 12.52 17.22 9.98
N SER A 453 11.50 18.07 10.08
CA SER A 453 11.47 19.24 10.97
C SER A 453 11.59 18.85 12.45
N ARG A 454 11.01 17.71 12.85
CA ARG A 454 11.12 17.18 14.23
C ARG A 454 12.49 16.58 14.57
N LYS A 455 13.21 16.07 13.56
CA LYS A 455 14.56 15.52 13.74
C LYS A 455 15.63 16.60 13.88
N CYS A 456 15.33 17.86 13.57
CA CYS A 456 16.24 18.98 13.82
C CYS A 456 16.51 19.12 15.33
N PRO A 457 17.78 19.03 15.79
CA PRO A 457 18.11 19.21 17.19
C PRO A 457 17.66 20.59 17.66
N ASN A 458 16.72 20.62 18.60
CA ASN A 458 16.21 21.85 19.17
C ASN A 458 17.36 22.63 19.81
N ARG A 459 17.57 23.90 19.41
CA ARG A 459 18.65 24.78 19.91
C ARG A 459 18.61 24.95 21.43
N SER A 460 17.49 24.65 22.07
CA SER A 460 17.27 24.70 23.52
C SER A 460 18.00 23.63 24.34
N SER A 461 18.50 22.54 23.74
CA SER A 461 19.31 21.53 24.44
C SER A 461 20.80 21.87 24.51
N ARG A 462 21.25 22.96 23.86
CA ARG A 462 22.59 23.57 24.02
C ARG A 462 22.65 24.51 25.23
N ARG A 463 22.09 24.14 26.38
CA ARG A 463 22.64 24.68 27.63
C ARG A 463 23.89 23.86 27.90
N PRO A 464 25.12 24.44 27.87
CA PRO A 464 26.27 23.73 28.38
C PRO A 464 25.92 23.34 29.82
N ARG A 465 25.89 22.04 30.11
CA ARG A 465 25.96 21.60 31.51
C ARG A 465 27.22 22.29 32.04
N PRO A 466 27.15 23.10 33.12
CA PRO A 466 28.37 23.60 33.73
C PRO A 466 29.23 22.37 34.00
N MET A 467 30.45 22.36 33.46
CA MET A 467 31.43 21.35 33.79
C MET A 467 31.58 21.39 35.30
N ALA A 468 31.00 20.40 35.98
CA ALA A 468 31.32 20.16 37.37
C ALA A 468 32.81 19.82 37.37
N GLN A 469 33.63 20.78 37.81
CA GLN A 469 35.02 20.54 38.13
C GLN A 469 35.07 19.31 39.04
N PRO A 470 35.90 18.30 38.77
CA PRO A 470 36.06 17.19 39.68
C PRO A 470 36.71 17.71 40.96
N GLY A 471 35.88 18.03 41.95
CA GLY A 471 36.30 18.33 43.30
C GLY A 471 37.05 17.12 43.87
N PHE A 472 38.31 17.35 44.19
CA PHE A 472 39.14 16.47 45.02
C PHE A 472 38.33 15.93 46.21
N ARG A 473 38.13 14.62 46.27
CA ARG A 473 37.80 13.93 47.53
C ARG A 473 39.10 13.36 48.09
N PRO A 474 39.51 13.71 49.32
CA PRO A 474 40.71 13.17 49.92
C PRO A 474 40.55 11.68 50.22
N CYS A 475 41.59 10.93 49.90
CA CYS A 475 41.75 9.51 50.16
C CYS A 475 41.65 9.24 51.67
N SER A 476 40.68 8.43 52.11
CA SER A 476 40.66 7.88 53.47
C SER A 476 40.50 6.36 53.43
N ARG A 477 41.22 5.73 54.35
CA ARG A 477 41.71 4.34 54.39
C ARG A 477 40.65 3.29 54.77
N SER A 478 40.89 2.08 54.24
CA SER A 478 40.65 0.75 54.86
C SER A 478 39.19 0.28 54.99
N ARG A 479 38.80 -1.00 54.83
CA ARG A 479 39.50 -2.28 54.99
C ARG A 479 38.95 -3.31 53.98
N TYR A 480 39.84 -4.13 53.45
CA TYR A 480 39.51 -5.41 52.84
C TYR A 480 39.32 -6.45 53.95
N HIS A 481 38.21 -7.19 53.94
CA HIS A 481 38.07 -8.43 54.70
C HIS A 481 38.08 -9.61 53.73
N TRP A 482 39.17 -10.38 53.77
CA TRP A 482 39.24 -11.74 53.21
C TRP A 482 38.79 -12.76 54.28
N PRO A 483 38.10 -13.85 53.90
CA PRO A 483 37.71 -14.91 54.83
C PRO A 483 38.87 -15.91 55.03
N SER A 484 39.33 -16.07 56.27
CA SER A 484 40.28 -17.11 56.66
C SER A 484 39.55 -18.41 57.03
N ARG A 485 39.86 -19.50 56.33
CA ARG A 485 39.68 -20.88 56.83
C ARG A 485 40.74 -21.19 57.88
N ARG A 486 40.33 -21.75 59.03
CA ARG A 486 40.78 -23.05 59.61
C ARG A 486 40.56 -23.07 61.13
N SER A 487 39.71 -24.00 61.57
CA SER A 487 40.05 -25.10 62.49
C SER A 487 38.93 -26.12 62.40
#